data_AF-A0AAW5U7L0-F1
#
_entry.id   AF-A0AAW5U7L0-F1
#
_cell.length_a   1.000
_cell.length_b   1.000
_cell.length_c   1.000
_cell.angle_alpha   90.00
_cell.angle_beta   90.00
_cell.angle_gamma   90.00
#
_symmetry.space_group_name_H-M   'P 1'
#
loop_
_entity.id
_entity.type
_entity.pdbx_description
1 polymer ?
#
loop_
_entity_poly.entity_id
_entity_poly.type
_entity_poly.pdbx_seq_one_letter_code
_entity_poly.pdbx_strand_id
1 'polypeptide(L)'
;MDIVVRFFSAIDRLKADGCIGGLKTITDRYGLNRWNIMSLRDEPAEYYGRFRPSWVQFLVRDYHINPYWLLLGSGEFYATGFTPEIVKNLNKNCTRKKQSA
;
A
#
# COMPACT_ATOMS: atom_id res chain seq x y z
N MET A 1 -9.27 11.17 10.49
CA MET A 1 -8.92 10.10 9.54
C MET A 1 -7.82 9.26 10.18
N ASP A 2 -8.06 7.96 10.33
CA ASP A 2 -7.14 6.98 10.93
C ASP A 2 -6.07 6.53 9.89
N ILE A 3 -4.91 6.08 10.35
CA ILE A 3 -3.84 5.51 9.51
C ILE A 3 -4.31 4.28 8.72
N VAL A 4 -5.21 3.48 9.29
CA VAL A 4 -5.78 2.31 8.60
C VAL A 4 -6.58 2.74 7.37
N VAL A 5 -7.37 3.80 7.51
CA VAL A 5 -8.15 4.32 6.38
C VAL A 5 -7.21 4.88 5.31
N ARG A 6 -6.19 5.64 5.69
CA ARG A 6 -5.18 6.14 4.74
C ARG A 6 -4.40 5.03 4.05
N PHE A 7 -4.11 3.93 4.74
CA PHE A 7 -3.50 2.75 4.13
C PHE A 7 -4.37 2.20 3.00
N PHE A 8 -5.67 2.03 3.20
CA PHE A 8 -6.57 1.57 2.14
C PHE A 8 -6.77 2.62 1.04
N SER A 9 -6.88 3.90 1.40
CA SER A 9 -6.94 5.00 0.42
C SER A 9 -5.68 5.04 -0.46
N ALA A 10 -4.51 4.73 0.10
CA ALA A 10 -3.28 4.64 -0.67
C ALA A 10 -3.31 3.48 -1.68
N ILE A 11 -3.85 2.32 -1.28
CA ILE A 11 -4.00 1.17 -2.20
C ILE A 11 -4.99 1.51 -3.32
N ASP A 12 -6.11 2.14 -2.99
CA ASP A 12 -7.09 2.56 -4.00
C ASP A 12 -6.49 3.61 -4.95
N ARG A 13 -5.69 4.54 -4.43
CA ARG A 13 -4.99 5.54 -5.25
C ARG A 13 -3.94 4.91 -6.16
N LEU A 14 -3.10 4.03 -5.65
CA LEU A 14 -2.11 3.29 -6.46
C LEU A 14 -2.77 2.47 -7.57
N LYS A 15 -3.97 1.92 -7.32
CA LYS A 15 -4.76 1.23 -8.34
C LYS A 15 -5.28 2.20 -9.40
N ALA A 16 -5.83 3.34 -9.00
CA ALA A 16 -6.31 4.38 -9.92
C ALA A 16 -5.18 4.93 -10.80
N ASP A 17 -4.00 5.12 -10.21
CA ASP A 17 -2.77 5.58 -10.88
C ASP A 17 -2.11 4.47 -11.73
N GLY A 18 -2.67 3.25 -11.74
CA GLY A 18 -2.17 2.13 -12.54
C GLY A 18 -0.81 1.59 -12.08
N CYS A 19 -0.40 1.88 -10.85
CA CYS A 19 0.82 1.38 -10.22
C CYS A 19 0.68 -0.08 -9.73
N ILE A 20 -0.54 -0.51 -9.42
CA ILE A 20 -0.88 -1.88 -9.03
C ILE A 20 -2.19 -2.33 -9.71
N GLY A 21 -2.39 -3.64 -9.85
CA GLY A 21 -3.67 -4.19 -10.30
C GLY A 21 -4.77 -4.16 -9.23
N GLY A 22 -4.38 -3.92 -7.97
CA GLY A 22 -5.26 -3.80 -6.82
C GLY A 22 -4.67 -4.53 -5.60
N LEU A 23 -5.52 -4.78 -4.61
CA LEU A 23 -5.09 -5.33 -3.33
C LEU A 23 -4.35 -6.67 -3.44
N LYS A 24 -4.73 -7.51 -4.41
CA LYS A 24 -4.07 -8.80 -4.68
C LYS A 24 -2.57 -8.63 -4.98
N THR A 25 -2.18 -7.58 -5.68
CA THR A 25 -0.76 -7.29 -5.96
C THR A 25 0.03 -7.09 -4.67
N ILE A 26 -0.55 -6.39 -3.70
CA ILE A 26 0.07 -6.13 -2.39
C ILE A 26 0.11 -7.42 -1.56
N THR A 27 -1.01 -8.15 -1.48
CA THR A 27 -1.07 -9.39 -0.68
C THR A 27 -0.09 -10.43 -1.20
N ASP A 28 0.01 -10.61 -2.51
CA ASP A 28 0.91 -11.59 -3.12
C ASP A 28 2.37 -11.17 -2.94
N ARG A 29 2.69 -9.88 -3.08
CA ARG A 29 4.07 -9.38 -2.97
C ARG A 29 4.63 -9.47 -1.57
N TYR A 30 3.82 -9.14 -0.56
CA TYR A 30 4.27 -9.06 0.83
C TYR A 30 3.80 -10.24 1.69
N GLY A 31 3.19 -11.25 1.09
CA GLY A 31 2.71 -12.45 1.80
C GLY A 31 1.61 -12.13 2.82
N LEU A 32 0.75 -11.15 2.53
CA LEU A 32 -0.30 -10.73 3.46
C LEU A 32 -1.50 -11.64 3.32
N ASN A 33 -2.09 -12.02 4.46
CA ASN A 33 -3.34 -12.77 4.46
C ASN A 33 -4.48 -11.88 3.95
N ARG A 34 -5.05 -12.23 2.80
CA ARG A 34 -6.12 -11.46 2.15
C ARG A 34 -7.37 -11.34 3.01
N TRP A 35 -7.74 -12.38 3.75
CA TRP A 35 -8.90 -12.34 4.63
C TRP A 35 -8.69 -11.35 5.77
N ASN A 36 -7.52 -11.39 6.42
CA ASN A 36 -7.18 -10.42 7.48
C ASN A 36 -7.29 -8.97 6.99
N ILE A 37 -6.83 -8.70 5.76
CA ILE A 37 -6.89 -7.36 5.17
C ILE A 37 -8.31 -6.97 4.77
N MET A 38 -9.09 -7.87 4.17
CA MET A 38 -10.46 -7.56 3.78
C MET A 38 -11.33 -7.29 5.02
N SER A 39 -11.25 -8.14 6.04
CA SER A 39 -11.95 -7.89 7.32
C SER A 39 -11.53 -6.55 7.93
N LEU A 40 -10.24 -6.20 7.93
CA LEU A 40 -9.77 -4.90 8.40
C LEU A 40 -10.32 -3.72 7.57
N ARG A 41 -10.53 -3.92 6.27
CA ARG A 41 -11.11 -2.89 5.40
C ARG A 41 -12.58 -2.65 5.72
N ASP A 42 -13.33 -3.72 5.90
CA ASP A 42 -14.78 -3.68 6.05
C ASP A 42 -15.18 -3.26 7.48
N GLU A 43 -14.44 -3.74 8.49
CA GLU A 43 -14.72 -3.50 9.91
C GLU A 43 -13.44 -3.05 10.66
N PRO A 44 -12.94 -1.84 10.37
CA PRO A 44 -11.64 -1.37 10.88
C PRO A 44 -11.59 -1.23 12.40
N ALA A 45 -12.72 -0.90 13.05
CA ALA A 45 -12.79 -0.77 14.51
C ALA A 45 -12.64 -2.12 15.22
N GLU A 46 -13.23 -3.19 14.67
CA GLU A 46 -13.17 -4.54 15.25
C GLU A 46 -11.81 -5.21 14.99
N TYR A 47 -11.25 -5.01 13.80
CA TYR A 47 -10.06 -5.74 13.37
C TYR A 47 -8.76 -4.94 13.47
N TYR A 48 -8.77 -3.74 14.07
CA TYR A 48 -7.61 -2.85 14.17
C TYR A 48 -6.34 -3.56 14.66
N GLY A 49 -6.44 -4.48 15.62
CA GLY A 49 -5.32 -5.24 16.18
C GLY A 49 -4.55 -6.12 15.16
N ARG A 50 -5.12 -6.33 13.97
CA ARG A 50 -4.47 -7.03 12.86
C ARG A 50 -3.58 -6.12 12.02
N PHE A 51 -3.79 -4.80 12.09
CA PHE A 51 -2.95 -3.84 11.39
C PHE A 51 -1.51 -3.95 11.87
N ARG A 52 -0.57 -3.91 10.94
CA ARG A 52 0.86 -3.97 11.24
C ARG A 52 1.52 -2.70 10.68
N PRO A 53 2.30 -1.95 11.49
CA PRO A 53 3.07 -0.82 10.99
C PRO A 53 4.02 -1.19 9.83
N SER A 54 4.46 -2.44 9.75
CA SER A 54 5.26 -2.94 8.61
C SER A 54 4.54 -2.84 7.27
N TRP A 55 3.20 -2.72 7.26
CA TRP A 55 2.46 -2.53 6.02
C TRP A 55 2.60 -1.13 5.44
N VAL A 56 2.66 -0.13 6.33
CA VAL A 56 2.92 1.27 5.98
C VAL A 56 4.33 1.41 5.41
N GLN A 57 5.29 0.68 5.98
CA GLN A 57 6.70 0.72 5.55
C GLN A 57 6.86 0.37 4.06
N PHE A 58 6.18 -0.66 3.55
CA PHE A 58 6.34 -1.03 2.14
C PHE A 58 5.70 -0.02 1.17
N LEU A 59 4.64 0.68 1.60
CA LEU A 59 4.04 1.75 0.79
C LEU A 59 5.02 2.93 0.62
N VAL A 60 5.74 3.27 1.69
CA VAL A 60 6.78 4.31 1.64
C VAL A 60 7.98 3.85 0.85
N ARG A 61 8.49 2.64 1.11
CA ARG A 61 9.74 2.14 0.51
C ARG A 61 9.60 1.80 -0.97
N ASP A 62 8.55 1.08 -1.35
CA ASP A 62 8.45 0.45 -2.68
C ASP A 62 7.53 1.22 -3.63
N TYR A 63 6.60 2.00 -3.09
CA TYR A 63 5.66 2.83 -3.86
C TYR A 63 5.91 4.32 -3.69
N HIS A 64 6.93 4.69 -2.92
CA HIS A 64 7.33 6.09 -2.69
C HIS A 64 6.18 7.00 -2.30
N ILE A 65 5.25 6.47 -1.49
CA ILE A 65 4.19 7.25 -0.86
C ILE A 65 4.83 8.11 0.24
N ASN A 66 4.39 9.36 0.32
CA ASN A 66 4.88 10.29 1.32
C ASN A 66 4.49 9.80 2.73
N PRO A 67 5.47 9.59 3.64
CA PRO A 67 5.17 9.17 5.00
C PRO A 67 4.35 10.20 5.77
N TYR A 68 4.50 11.50 5.49
CA TYR A 68 3.67 12.54 6.13
C TYR A 68 2.20 12.45 5.69
N TRP A 69 1.97 12.17 4.41
CA TRP A 69 0.61 11.95 3.92
C TRP A 69 0.01 10.71 4.59
N LEU A 70 0.76 9.62 4.65
CA LEU A 70 0.28 8.34 5.16
C LEU A 70 0.06 8.35 6.68
N LEU A 71 0.95 8.98 7.45
CA LEU A 71 0.89 9.01 8.91
C LEU A 71 0.01 10.15 9.44
N LEU A 72 0.14 11.34 8.88
CA LEU A 72 -0.47 12.56 9.41
C LEU A 72 -1.64 13.07 8.57
N GLY A 73 -1.78 12.60 7.33
CA GLY A 73 -2.79 13.11 6.39
C GLY A 73 -2.44 14.47 5.80
N SER A 74 -1.15 14.85 5.79
CA SER A 74 -0.68 16.15 5.32
C SER A 74 0.37 16.02 4.22
N GLY A 75 0.39 16.99 3.30
CA GLY A 75 1.33 17.03 2.18
C GLY A 75 0.82 16.30 0.94
N GLU A 76 1.68 16.15 -0.06
CA GLU A 76 1.38 15.42 -1.29
C GLU A 76 1.35 13.91 -1.09
N PHE A 77 0.59 13.19 -1.94
CA PHE A 77 0.46 11.74 -1.85
C PHE A 77 1.78 11.02 -2.09
N TYR A 78 2.50 11.37 -3.16
CA TYR A 78 3.82 10.84 -3.46
C TYR A 78 4.91 11.66 -2.76
N ALA A 79 6.01 10.99 -2.42
CA ALA A 79 7.21 11.66 -1.95
C ALA A 79 7.76 12.60 -3.03
N THR A 80 8.45 13.66 -2.60
CA THR A 80 9.05 14.65 -3.50
C THR A 80 9.91 13.97 -4.57
N GLY A 81 9.66 14.33 -5.84
CA GLY A 81 10.37 13.77 -6.99
C GLY A 81 9.77 12.46 -7.55
N PHE A 82 8.71 11.94 -6.95
CA PHE A 82 7.99 10.76 -7.47
C PHE A 82 6.66 11.15 -8.10
N THR A 83 6.38 10.55 -9.25
CA THR A 83 5.10 10.63 -9.95
C THR A 83 4.52 9.23 -10.12
N PRO A 84 3.21 9.10 -10.42
CA PRO A 84 2.60 7.83 -10.81
C PRO A 84 3.42 7.06 -11.86
N GLU A 85 3.94 7.75 -12.88
CA GLU A 85 4.69 7.14 -13.98
C GLU A 85 6.01 6.56 -13.50
N ILE A 86 6.74 7.29 -12.65
CA ILE A 86 8.00 6.83 -12.05
C ILE A 86 7.74 5.61 -11.18
N VAL A 87 6.74 5.68 -10.28
CA VAL A 87 6.40 4.58 -9.36
C VAL A 87 5.94 3.35 -10.13
N LYS A 88 5.12 3.53 -11.17
CA LYS A 88 4.71 2.45 -12.07
C LYS A 88 5.90 1.83 -12.76
N ASN A 89 6.82 2.63 -13.32
CA ASN A 89 8.02 2.13 -13.99
C ASN A 89 8.93 1.32 -13.06
N LEU A 90 9.14 1.79 -11.83
CA LEU A 90 9.91 1.06 -10.81
C LEU A 90 9.28 -0.30 -10.49
N ASN A 91 7.96 -0.38 -10.52
CA ASN A 91 7.20 -1.57 -10.13
C ASN A 91 6.82 -2.50 -11.29
N LYS A 92 7.11 -2.14 -12.56
CA LYS A 92 6.81 -2.94 -13.77
C LYS A 92 7.41 -4.36 -13.72
N ASN A 93 8.60 -4.52 -13.14
CA ASN A 93 9.33 -5.79 -13.10
C ASN A 93 9.08 -6.62 -11.82
N CYS A 94 8.41 -6.04 -10.84
CA CYS A 94 8.21 -6.65 -9.52
C CYS A 94 6.99 -7.61 -9.48
N THR A 95 6.58 -8.12 -10.64
CA THR A 95 5.63 -9.24 -10.83
C THR A 95 6.33 -10.60 -10.90
N ARG A 96 7.67 -10.65 -10.89
CA ARG A 96 8.38 -11.93 -10.71
C ARG A 96 8.06 -12.48 -9.32
N LYS A 97 7.23 -13.54 -9.29
CA LYS A 97 7.08 -14.44 -8.13
C LYS A 97 8.47 -14.66 -7.54
N LYS A 98 8.65 -14.39 -6.24
CA LYS A 98 9.79 -14.95 -5.51
C LYS A 98 9.79 -16.46 -5.81
N GLN A 99 10.81 -16.94 -6.51
CA GLN A 99 11.14 -18.36 -6.49
C GLN A 99 11.40 -18.69 -5.02
N SER A 100 10.53 -19.51 -4.45
CA SER A 100 10.80 -20.16 -3.17
C SER A 100 12.09 -20.96 -3.35
N ALA A 101 13.09 -20.66 -2.54
CA ALA A 101 14.21 -21.55 -2.28
C ALA A 101 13.73 -22.71 -1.39
#